data_AF-A0A529N8U3-F1
#
_entry.id   AF-A0A529N8U3-F1
#
_cell.length_a   1.000
_cell.length_b   1.000
_cell.length_c   1.000
_cell.angle_alpha   90.00
_cell.angle_beta   90.00
_cell.angle_gamma   90.00
#
_symmetry.space_group_name_H-M   'P 1'
#
loop_
_entity.id
_entity.type
_entity.pdbx_description
1 polymer ?
#
loop_
_entity_poly.entity_id
_entity_poly.type
_entity_poly.pdbx_seq_one_letter_code
_entity_poly.pdbx_strand_id
1 'polypeptide(L)'
;IDPCVLCSYEVDCGDVTDLTTEQGRGESSVTLADMACAWATALSGGERPASWSIYDRLRPQGIAGILVPSFAPGAETEDRNLVLWDWGP
;
A
#
# COMPACT_ATOMS: atom_id res chain seq x y z
N ILE A 1 16.56 19.64 -6.02
CA ILE A 1 16.32 18.20 -6.30
C ILE A 1 17.57 17.49 -5.83
N ASP A 2 17.43 16.66 -4.81
CA ASP A 2 18.49 15.75 -4.42
C ASP A 2 18.61 14.64 -5.48
N PRO A 3 19.82 14.13 -5.76
CA PRO A 3 19.98 13.07 -6.75
C PRO A 3 19.20 11.81 -6.34
N CYS A 4 18.43 11.27 -7.28
CA CYS A 4 17.64 10.06 -7.08
C CYS A 4 18.05 9.02 -8.14
N VAL A 5 18.17 7.75 -7.72
CA VAL A 5 18.38 6.61 -8.63
C VAL A 5 17.04 5.94 -8.87
N LEU A 6 16.68 5.77 -10.14
CA LEU A 6 15.52 4.97 -10.52
C LEU A 6 15.96 3.53 -10.78
N CYS A 7 15.36 2.59 -10.06
CA CYS A 7 15.53 1.16 -10.29
C CYS A 7 14.24 0.59 -10.89
N SER A 8 14.38 -0.35 -11.83
CA SER A 8 13.27 -1.09 -12.40
C SER A 8 13.46 -2.58 -12.08
N TYR A 9 12.37 -3.23 -11.68
CA TYR A 9 12.33 -4.64 -11.34
C TYR A 9 11.16 -5.28 -12.07
N GLU A 10 11.39 -6.48 -12.61
CA GLU A 10 10.32 -7.40 -12.95
C GLU A 10 10.08 -8.29 -11.72
N VAL A 11 8.84 -8.36 -11.28
CA VAL A 11 8.43 -9.15 -10.11
C VAL A 11 7.29 -10.07 -10.49
N ASP A 12 7.33 -11.29 -9.98
CA ASP A 12 6.24 -12.26 -10.04
C ASP A 12 5.81 -12.55 -8.60
N CYS A 13 4.68 -11.97 -8.20
CA CYS A 13 4.19 -12.02 -6.83
C CYS A 13 2.86 -12.77 -6.77
N GLY A 14 2.84 -13.90 -6.05
CA GLY A 14 1.61 -14.55 -5.62
C GLY A 14 0.98 -13.83 -4.42
N ASP A 15 -0.29 -14.14 -4.14
CA ASP A 15 -1.00 -13.75 -2.92
C ASP A 15 -0.98 -12.24 -2.61
N VAL A 16 -1.06 -11.41 -3.66
CA VAL A 16 -1.22 -9.96 -3.54
C VAL A 16 -2.69 -9.59 -3.67
N THR A 17 -3.24 -8.89 -2.67
CA THR A 17 -4.62 -8.42 -2.71
C THR A 17 -4.74 -7.12 -3.51
N ASP A 18 -5.63 -7.07 -4.51
CA ASP A 18 -5.89 -5.86 -5.29
C ASP A 18 -6.93 -4.95 -4.61
N LEU A 19 -6.43 -3.94 -3.88
CA LEU A 19 -7.24 -2.92 -3.21
C LEU A 19 -7.56 -1.70 -4.10
N THR A 20 -7.16 -1.72 -5.36
CA THR A 20 -7.61 -0.74 -6.36
C THR A 20 -9.07 -0.96 -6.74
N THR A 21 -9.54 -2.21 -6.66
CA THR A 21 -10.92 -2.59 -6.95
C THR A 21 -11.84 -2.43 -5.74
N GLU A 22 -13.11 -2.14 -5.99
CA GLU A 22 -14.13 -2.12 -4.93
C GLU A 22 -14.32 -3.51 -4.30
N GLN A 23 -14.27 -4.56 -5.13
CA GLN A 23 -14.40 -5.94 -4.67
C GLN A 23 -13.28 -6.32 -3.68
N GLY A 24 -12.01 -6.13 -4.05
CA GLY A 24 -10.89 -6.49 -3.19
C GLY A 24 -10.87 -5.69 -1.88
N ARG A 25 -11.31 -4.43 -1.93
CA ARG A 25 -11.56 -3.62 -0.72
C ARG A 25 -12.67 -4.18 0.15
N GLY A 26 -13.79 -4.59 -0.44
CA GLY A 26 -14.92 -5.20 0.27
C GLY A 26 -14.53 -6.51 0.97
N GLU A 27 -13.86 -7.41 0.25
CA GLU A 27 -13.39 -8.70 0.78
C GLU A 27 -12.37 -8.51 1.92
N SER A 28 -11.56 -7.45 1.85
CA SER A 28 -10.55 -7.11 2.86
C SER A 28 -11.06 -6.20 3.99
N SER A 29 -12.32 -5.75 3.90
CA SER A 29 -12.88 -4.70 4.77
C SER A 29 -12.02 -3.43 4.83
N VAL A 30 -11.34 -3.07 3.73
CA VAL A 30 -10.48 -1.88 3.63
C VAL A 30 -11.23 -0.75 2.95
N THR A 31 -11.21 0.45 3.56
CA THR A 31 -11.79 1.64 2.92
C THR A 31 -10.73 2.43 2.14
N LEU A 32 -11.16 3.27 1.19
CA LEU A 32 -10.26 4.25 0.56
C LEU A 32 -9.65 5.20 1.60
N ALA A 33 -10.41 5.56 2.64
CA ALA A 33 -9.94 6.46 3.70
C ALA A 33 -8.84 5.83 4.56
N ASP A 34 -8.90 4.50 4.80
CA ASP A 34 -7.83 3.77 5.48
C ASP A 34 -6.50 3.96 4.75
N MET A 35 -6.54 3.86 3.41
CA MET A 35 -5.35 3.99 2.55
C MET A 35 -4.90 5.44 2.37
N ALA A 36 -5.83 6.38 2.27
CA ALA A 36 -5.58 7.81 2.03
C ALA A 36 -5.13 8.59 3.28
N CYS A 37 -4.86 7.91 4.40
CA CYS A 37 -4.52 8.59 5.65
C CYS A 37 -3.24 9.43 5.52
N ALA A 38 -3.15 10.51 6.32
CA ALA A 38 -1.98 11.39 6.37
C ALA A 38 -0.79 10.73 7.09
N TRP A 39 -0.28 9.63 6.52
CA TRP A 39 0.71 8.76 7.16
C TRP A 39 1.99 9.50 7.57
N ALA A 40 2.46 10.44 6.76
CA ALA A 40 3.68 11.20 7.04
C ALA A 40 3.51 12.10 8.27
N THR A 41 2.31 12.71 8.42
CA THR A 41 1.96 13.53 9.60
C THR A 41 1.80 12.66 10.85
N ALA A 42 1.16 11.49 10.74
CA ALA A 42 1.05 10.56 11.85
C ALA A 42 2.44 10.15 12.35
N LEU A 43 3.34 9.74 11.45
CA LEU A 43 4.72 9.37 11.82
C LEU A 43 5.50 10.54 12.42
N SER A 44 5.37 11.76 11.89
CA SER A 44 6.07 12.92 12.45
C SER A 44 5.55 13.31 13.84
N GLY A 45 4.29 12.99 14.15
CA GLY A 45 3.69 13.10 15.49
C GLY A 45 3.98 11.94 16.43
N GLY A 46 4.70 10.89 15.99
CA GLY A 46 4.94 9.68 16.78
C GLY A 46 3.73 8.74 16.88
N GLU A 47 2.71 8.96 16.03
CA GLU A 47 1.51 8.15 15.94
C GLU A 47 1.67 7.06 14.87
N ARG A 48 0.95 5.94 15.07
CA ARG A 48 0.87 4.87 14.07
C ARG A 48 -0.11 5.28 12.96
N PRO A 49 0.29 5.29 11.67
CA PRO A 49 -0.63 5.58 10.57
C PRO A 49 -1.81 4.62 10.51
N ALA A 50 -3.01 5.14 10.22
CA ALA A 50 -4.22 4.32 10.11
C ALA A 50 -4.12 3.24 9.02
N SER A 51 -3.41 3.53 7.92
CA SER A 51 -3.18 2.59 6.82
C SER A 51 -2.44 1.32 7.26
N TRP A 52 -1.68 1.36 8.36
CA TRP A 52 -0.97 0.17 8.87
C TRP A 52 -1.91 -0.90 9.43
N SER A 53 -3.16 -0.55 9.75
CA SER A 53 -4.17 -1.55 10.13
C SER A 53 -4.49 -2.53 9.01
N ILE A 54 -4.18 -2.20 7.74
CA ILE A 54 -4.35 -3.10 6.60
C ILE A 54 -3.39 -4.28 6.71
N TYR A 55 -2.14 -4.03 7.10
CA TYR A 55 -1.15 -5.09 7.35
C TYR A 55 -1.62 -6.03 8.46
N ASP A 56 -2.09 -5.48 9.58
CA ASP A 56 -2.54 -6.28 10.73
C ASP A 56 -3.70 -7.22 10.37
N ARG A 57 -4.55 -6.79 9.43
CA ARG A 57 -5.69 -7.56 8.93
C ARG A 57 -5.26 -8.64 7.94
N LEU A 58 -4.41 -8.30 6.98
CA LEU A 58 -4.16 -9.15 5.81
C LEU A 58 -2.99 -10.11 5.99
N ARG A 59 -1.93 -9.71 6.70
CA ARG A 59 -0.76 -10.59 6.87
C ARG A 59 -1.08 -11.92 7.57
N PRO A 60 -1.90 -11.97 8.65
CA PRO A 60 -2.27 -13.25 9.26
C PRO A 60 -3.05 -14.20 8.34
N GLN A 61 -3.61 -13.69 7.25
CA GLN A 61 -4.34 -14.46 6.25
C GLN A 61 -3.43 -15.07 5.17
N GLY A 62 -2.11 -14.87 5.26
CA GLY A 62 -1.15 -15.38 4.27
C GLY A 62 -0.98 -14.49 3.03
N ILE A 63 -1.61 -13.31 3.01
CA ILE A 63 -1.42 -12.32 1.93
C ILE A 63 0.02 -11.80 1.98
N ALA A 64 0.70 -11.76 0.83
CA ALA A 64 2.09 -11.35 0.67
C ALA A 64 2.28 -9.84 0.49
N GLY A 65 1.23 -9.15 0.04
CA GLY A 65 1.24 -7.71 -0.17
C GLY A 65 -0.09 -7.18 -0.69
N ILE A 66 -0.10 -5.90 -1.03
CA ILE A 66 -1.28 -5.21 -1.57
C ILE A 66 -0.91 -4.37 -2.79
N LEU A 67 -1.81 -4.35 -3.77
CA LEU A 67 -1.82 -3.36 -4.83
C LEU A 67 -2.81 -2.25 -4.46
N VAL A 68 -2.34 -1.00 -4.42
CA VAL A 68 -3.15 0.14 -3.98
C VAL A 68 -3.08 1.28 -5.01
N PRO A 69 -4.11 2.14 -5.10
CA PRO A 69 -4.00 3.37 -5.87
C PRO A 69 -2.91 4.27 -5.26
N SER A 70 -2.28 5.08 -6.10
CA SER A 70 -1.35 6.09 -5.61
C SER A 70 -2.10 7.29 -5.02
N PHE A 71 -1.64 7.76 -3.85
CA PHE A 71 -2.15 8.95 -3.18
C PHE A 71 -1.11 10.10 -3.19
N ALA A 72 -0.06 9.96 -4.00
CA ALA A 72 0.93 11.01 -4.16
C ALA A 72 0.30 12.25 -4.83
N PRO A 73 0.76 13.47 -4.50
CA PRO A 73 0.31 14.67 -5.20
C PRO A 73 0.53 14.55 -6.71
N GLY A 74 -0.55 14.72 -7.49
CA GLY A 74 -0.50 14.61 -8.96
C GLY A 74 -0.59 13.19 -9.51
N ALA A 75 -0.88 12.19 -8.68
CA ALA A 75 -1.18 10.84 -9.16
C ALA A 75 -2.51 10.80 -9.92
N GLU A 76 -2.54 10.04 -11.01
CA GLU A 76 -3.73 9.76 -11.82
C GLU A 76 -4.47 8.51 -11.32
N THR A 77 -5.67 8.28 -11.86
CA THR A 77 -6.53 7.15 -11.42
C THR A 77 -5.92 5.79 -11.74
N GLU A 78 -5.13 5.70 -12.81
CA GLU A 78 -4.38 4.48 -13.16
C GLU A 78 -3.09 4.27 -12.37
N ASP A 79 -2.59 5.26 -11.63
CA ASP A 79 -1.32 5.14 -10.91
C ASP A 79 -1.48 4.20 -9.70
N ARG A 80 -0.57 3.23 -9.60
CA ARG A 80 -0.61 2.19 -8.56
C ARG A 80 0.71 2.07 -7.84
N ASN A 81 0.63 1.67 -6.58
CA ASN A 81 1.78 1.22 -5.81
C ASN A 81 1.62 -0.25 -5.46
N LEU A 82 2.71 -1.01 -5.58
CA LEU A 82 2.85 -2.33 -5.00
C LEU A 82 3.52 -2.20 -3.63
N VAL A 83 2.87 -2.73 -2.59
CA VAL A 83 3.41 -2.78 -1.23
C VAL A 83 3.57 -4.24 -0.85
N LEU A 84 4.80 -4.66 -0.59
CA LEU A 84 5.14 -6.02 -0.14
C LEU A 84 5.48 -5.97 1.35
N TRP A 85 5.01 -6.96 2.11
CA TRP A 85 5.28 -7.03 3.56
C TRP A 85 6.74 -7.36 3.86
N ASP A 86 7.29 -8.27 3.06
CA ASP A 86 8.66 -8.71 3.13
C ASP A 86 9.33 -8.40 1.78
N TRP A 87 10.50 -7.77 1.81
CA TRP A 87 11.28 -7.46 0.61
C TRP A 87 12.77 -7.69 0.88
N GLY A 88 13.42 -8.44 0.01
CA GLY A 88 14.82 -8.82 0.15
C GLY A 88 15.04 -10.00 1.11
N PRO A 89 16.29 -10.49 1.18
CA PRO A 89 16.69 -11.56 2.10
C PRO A 89 16.79 -11.09 3.57
#